data_AF-L8JKU1-F1
#
_entry.id   AF-L8JKU1-F1
#
_cell.length_a   1.000
_cell.length_b   1.000
_cell.length_c   1.000
_cell.angle_alpha   90.00
_cell.angle_beta   90.00
_cell.angle_gamma   90.00
#
_symmetry.space_group_name_H-M   'P 1'
#
loop_
_entity.id
_entity.type
_entity.pdbx_description
1 polymer ?
#
loop_
_entity_poly.entity_id
_entity_poly.type
_entity_poly.pdbx_seq_one_letter_code
_entity_poly.pdbx_strand_id
1 'polypeptide(L)'
;MRLVKLLGIGVTIAYLLSFATIFVMNPQTFEEVEFLGITSFNLDGFKNQIQAEVFNYFLVGLLIIVFGVLLSIESKTNNLGRIGSYFISFSGLMWMSFSFFSLNPSSTEVVFGITHMIRIGLCWISGIVGLILVSVDFRKYYQLEVIKWITLAVAILMLLEPVYYVINDYSGMISLIAWTIYMSWFFVFSIFIKSKVQT
;
A
#
# COMPACT_ATOMS: atom_id res chain seq x y z
N MET A 1 -13.44 -16.62 -1.33
CA MET A 1 -13.31 -16.01 0.01
C MET A 1 -12.08 -16.45 0.82
N ARG A 2 -11.81 -17.75 1.04
CA ARG A 2 -10.63 -18.19 1.83
C ARG A 2 -9.30 -17.65 1.31
N LEU A 3 -9.14 -17.63 -0.02
CA LEU A 3 -7.93 -17.12 -0.67
C LEU A 3 -7.71 -15.62 -0.43
N VAL A 4 -8.77 -14.80 -0.50
CA VAL A 4 -8.70 -13.36 -0.19
C VAL A 4 -8.19 -13.14 1.23
N LYS A 5 -8.66 -13.95 2.20
CA LYS A 5 -8.20 -13.87 3.59
C LYS A 5 -6.71 -14.16 3.73
N LEU A 6 -6.25 -15.25 3.12
CA LEU A 6 -4.85 -15.67 3.18
C LEU A 6 -3.95 -14.62 2.53
N LEU A 7 -4.38 -14.05 1.40
CA LEU A 7 -3.61 -13.03 0.70
C LEU A 7 -3.50 -11.74 1.48
N GLY A 8 -4.59 -11.21 2.05
CA GLY A 8 -4.48 -9.96 2.79
C GLY A 8 -3.70 -10.11 4.10
N ILE A 9 -3.75 -11.27 4.77
CA ILE A 9 -2.81 -11.60 5.86
C ILE A 9 -1.38 -11.66 5.33
N GLY A 10 -1.17 -12.31 4.18
CA GLY A 10 0.12 -12.42 3.52
C GLY A 10 0.73 -11.07 3.14
N VAL A 11 -0.07 -10.11 2.64
CA VAL A 11 0.37 -8.74 2.32
C VAL A 11 0.99 -8.10 3.57
N THR A 12 0.26 -8.07 4.68
CA THR A 12 0.71 -7.43 5.92
C THR A 12 1.95 -8.12 6.49
N ILE A 13 1.98 -9.46 6.52
CA ILE A 13 3.15 -10.20 7.02
C ILE A 13 4.37 -9.96 6.13
N ALA A 14 4.22 -10.04 4.81
CA ALA A 14 5.32 -9.80 3.87
C ALA A 14 5.86 -8.37 4.01
N TYR A 15 4.98 -7.37 4.10
CA TYR A 15 5.36 -5.98 4.36
C TYR A 15 6.13 -5.83 5.67
N LEU A 16 5.60 -6.33 6.79
CA LEU A 16 6.23 -6.19 8.10
C LEU A 16 7.59 -6.89 8.18
N LEU A 17 7.69 -8.12 7.65
CA LEU A 17 8.96 -8.86 7.64
C LEU A 17 10.00 -8.18 6.75
N SER A 18 9.57 -7.72 5.58
CA SER A 18 10.43 -6.99 4.65
C SER A 18 10.98 -5.71 5.29
N PHE A 19 10.10 -4.85 5.84
CA PHE A 19 10.52 -3.62 6.50
C PHE A 19 11.37 -3.89 7.73
N ALA A 20 11.01 -4.84 8.60
CA ALA A 20 11.83 -5.20 9.75
C ALA A 20 13.25 -5.62 9.33
N THR A 21 13.37 -6.37 8.24
CA THR A 21 14.68 -6.80 7.73
C THR A 21 15.50 -5.62 7.19
N ILE A 22 14.86 -4.72 6.43
CA ILE A 22 15.45 -3.48 5.92
C ILE A 22 15.96 -2.61 7.08
N PHE A 23 15.15 -2.40 8.12
CA PHE A 23 15.48 -1.60 9.30
C PHE A 23 16.66 -2.18 10.11
N VAL A 24 16.66 -3.49 10.37
CA VAL A 24 17.73 -4.13 11.15
C VAL A 24 19.06 -4.11 10.40
N MET A 25 19.03 -4.25 9.08
CA MET A 25 20.23 -4.34 8.26
C MET A 25 20.82 -2.97 7.88
N ASN A 26 19.99 -1.91 7.86
CA ASN A 26 20.41 -0.57 7.44
C ASN A 26 19.83 0.52 8.38
N PRO A 27 20.28 0.59 9.65
CA PRO A 27 19.77 1.54 10.63
C PRO A 27 20.17 3.00 10.35
N GLN A 28 21.17 3.23 9.49
CA GLN A 28 21.77 4.56 9.23
C GLN A 28 21.21 5.29 8.01
N THR A 29 20.44 4.62 7.13
CA THR A 29 19.95 5.18 5.86
C THR A 29 18.65 6.00 5.97
N PHE A 30 18.28 6.45 7.17
CA PHE A 30 17.16 7.39 7.38
C PHE A 30 17.61 8.85 7.22
N GLU A 31 18.62 9.12 6.39
CA GLU A 31 18.82 10.48 5.90
C GLU A 31 17.62 10.78 4.98
N GLU A 32 16.69 11.60 5.48
CA GLU A 32 15.57 12.09 4.70
C GLU A 32 16.13 12.76 3.45
N VAL A 33 15.87 12.18 2.28
CA VAL A 33 16.11 12.90 1.04
C VAL A 33 15.05 13.99 1.01
N GLU A 34 15.45 15.22 1.34
CA GLU A 34 14.59 16.40 1.24
C GLU A 34 13.86 16.36 -0.12
N PHE A 35 12.54 16.53 -0.10
CA PHE A 35 11.58 16.37 -1.21
C PHE A 35 11.02 14.97 -1.52
N LEU A 36 11.59 13.87 -1.02
CA LEU A 36 11.12 12.50 -1.34
C LEU A 36 10.36 11.85 -0.17
N GLY A 37 9.50 12.63 0.46
CA GLY A 37 8.69 12.34 1.64
C GLY A 37 7.86 11.07 1.74
N ILE A 38 8.03 10.12 0.84
CA ILE A 38 7.19 8.95 0.77
C ILE A 38 8.06 7.73 0.56
N THR A 39 8.59 7.21 1.68
CA THR A 39 9.12 5.84 1.93
C THR A 39 9.78 5.08 0.79
N SER A 40 10.24 5.76 -0.24
CA SER A 40 11.11 5.21 -1.22
C SER A 40 12.46 5.27 -0.58
N PHE A 41 12.80 4.17 0.07
CA PHE A 41 14.16 3.94 0.49
C PHE A 41 15.03 4.26 -0.71
N ASN A 42 15.94 5.22 -0.52
CA ASN A 42 17.08 5.34 -1.37
C ASN A 42 17.76 3.97 -1.35
N LEU A 43 17.55 3.16 -2.40
CA LEU A 43 18.12 1.82 -2.48
C LEU A 43 19.61 1.87 -2.84
N ASP A 44 20.12 3.04 -3.22
CA ASP A 44 21.52 3.22 -3.56
C ASP A 44 22.37 3.12 -2.30
N GLY A 45 23.34 2.20 -2.31
CA GLY A 45 24.16 1.86 -1.14
C GLY A 45 23.48 0.97 -0.09
N PHE A 46 22.24 0.52 -0.29
CA PHE A 46 21.58 -0.40 0.64
C PHE A 46 22.27 -1.78 0.63
N LYS A 47 22.69 -2.24 1.81
CA LYS A 47 23.07 -3.64 1.96
C LYS A 47 21.81 -4.48 1.76
N ASN A 48 21.85 -5.37 0.75
CA ASN A 48 20.74 -6.21 0.29
C ASN A 48 19.65 -5.47 -0.52
N GLN A 49 20.02 -4.51 -1.37
CA GLN A 49 19.13 -3.88 -2.36
C GLN A 49 18.23 -4.88 -3.10
N ILE A 50 18.80 -5.98 -3.62
CA ILE A 50 18.04 -7.04 -4.32
C ILE A 50 16.92 -7.61 -3.45
N GLN A 51 17.17 -7.76 -2.15
CA GLN A 51 16.15 -8.25 -1.22
C GLN A 51 15.01 -7.23 -1.08
N ALA A 52 15.31 -5.93 -0.97
CA ALA A 52 14.28 -4.89 -0.93
C ALA A 52 13.49 -4.84 -2.24
N GLU A 53 14.14 -4.92 -3.39
CA GLU A 53 13.48 -4.96 -4.70
C GLU A 53 12.55 -6.16 -4.85
N VAL A 54 13.03 -7.37 -4.56
CA VAL A 54 12.29 -8.61 -4.80
C VAL A 54 11.26 -8.88 -3.69
N PHE A 55 11.63 -8.76 -2.41
CA PHE A 55 10.73 -9.09 -1.32
C PHE A 55 9.83 -7.92 -0.89
N ASN A 56 10.33 -6.68 -0.90
CA ASN A 56 9.50 -5.54 -0.48
C ASN A 56 8.60 -5.06 -1.59
N TYR A 57 9.19 -4.73 -2.73
CA TYR A 57 8.44 -4.06 -3.79
C TYR A 57 7.71 -5.09 -4.67
N PHE A 58 8.43 -6.08 -5.20
CA PHE A 58 7.83 -7.04 -6.13
C PHE A 58 6.79 -7.96 -5.43
N LEU A 59 7.18 -8.66 -4.36
CA LEU A 59 6.29 -9.63 -3.72
C LEU A 59 5.07 -8.97 -3.06
N VAL A 60 5.25 -7.91 -2.29
CA VAL A 60 4.10 -7.21 -1.65
C VAL A 60 3.19 -6.62 -2.72
N GLY A 61 3.75 -5.99 -3.75
CA GLY A 61 2.98 -5.44 -4.86
C GLY A 61 2.16 -6.51 -5.58
N LEU A 62 2.76 -7.67 -5.88
CA LEU A 62 2.07 -8.82 -6.46
C LEU A 62 0.93 -9.32 -5.56
N LEU A 63 1.15 -9.45 -4.25
CA LEU A 63 0.12 -9.87 -3.31
C LEU A 63 -1.06 -8.89 -3.29
N ILE A 64 -0.80 -7.57 -3.33
CA ILE A 64 -1.85 -6.54 -3.41
C ILE A 64 -2.63 -6.65 -4.72
N ILE A 65 -1.95 -6.85 -5.86
CA ILE A 65 -2.59 -7.04 -7.17
C ILE A 65 -3.54 -8.25 -7.12
N VAL A 66 -3.04 -9.41 -6.68
CA VAL A 66 -3.84 -10.64 -6.63
C VAL A 66 -5.00 -10.48 -5.65
N PHE A 67 -4.78 -9.83 -4.50
CA PHE A 67 -5.82 -9.52 -3.54
C PHE A 67 -6.93 -8.67 -4.16
N GLY A 68 -6.58 -7.56 -4.81
CA GLY A 68 -7.55 -6.66 -5.45
C GLY A 68 -8.32 -7.34 -6.59
N VAL A 69 -7.64 -8.14 -7.42
CA VAL A 69 -8.30 -8.90 -8.49
C VAL A 69 -9.33 -9.88 -7.92
N LEU A 70 -8.96 -10.65 -6.89
CA LEU A 70 -9.89 -11.58 -6.25
C LEU A 70 -11.04 -10.87 -5.55
N LEU A 71 -10.77 -9.72 -4.92
CA LEU A 71 -11.82 -8.89 -4.34
C LEU A 71 -12.85 -8.46 -5.39
N SER A 72 -12.38 -8.08 -6.58
CA SER A 72 -13.24 -7.71 -7.71
C SER A 72 -14.12 -8.86 -8.20
N ILE A 73 -13.59 -10.09 -8.19
CA ILE A 73 -14.31 -11.30 -8.58
C ILE A 73 -15.40 -11.65 -7.55
N GLU A 74 -15.18 -11.35 -6.27
CA GLU A 74 -16.18 -11.56 -5.22
C GLU A 74 -17.28 -10.48 -5.25
N SER A 75 -16.99 -9.27 -5.73
CA SER A 75 -17.95 -8.16 -5.86
C SER A 75 -18.90 -8.24 -7.08
N LYS A 76 -19.35 -9.45 -7.46
CA LYS A 76 -20.02 -9.75 -8.75
C LYS A 76 -21.21 -8.87 -9.15
N THR A 77 -21.90 -8.21 -8.22
CA THR A 77 -23.16 -7.52 -8.48
C THR A 77 -23.08 -5.99 -8.40
N ASN A 78 -21.92 -5.40 -8.09
CA ASN A 78 -21.78 -3.95 -7.98
C ASN A 78 -20.50 -3.44 -8.65
N ASN A 79 -20.69 -2.50 -9.57
CA ASN A 79 -19.61 -1.89 -10.33
C ASN A 79 -18.68 -1.03 -9.45
N LEU A 80 -19.19 -0.38 -8.39
CA LEU A 80 -18.36 0.51 -7.55
C LEU A 80 -17.32 -0.27 -6.74
N GLY A 81 -17.72 -1.36 -6.07
CA GLY A 81 -16.79 -2.23 -5.34
C GLY A 81 -15.73 -2.87 -6.26
N ARG A 82 -16.12 -3.23 -7.49
CA ARG A 82 -15.20 -3.73 -8.52
C ARG A 82 -14.19 -2.67 -8.96
N ILE A 83 -14.66 -1.46 -9.26
CA ILE A 83 -13.78 -0.34 -9.64
C ILE A 83 -12.81 -0.04 -8.49
N GLY A 84 -13.30 0.01 -7.23
CA GLY A 84 -12.44 0.19 -6.06
C GLY A 84 -11.38 -0.91 -5.92
N SER A 85 -11.75 -2.16 -6.17
CA SER A 85 -10.81 -3.29 -6.15
C SER A 85 -9.74 -3.21 -7.25
N TYR A 86 -10.09 -2.68 -8.42
CA TYR A 86 -9.10 -2.40 -9.48
C TYR A 86 -8.18 -1.25 -9.12
N PHE A 87 -8.65 -0.21 -8.43
CA PHE A 87 -7.80 0.85 -7.90
C PHE A 87 -6.82 0.33 -6.85
N ILE A 88 -7.24 -0.59 -5.96
CA ILE A 88 -6.32 -1.29 -5.04
C ILE A 88 -5.29 -2.11 -5.82
N SER A 89 -5.72 -2.82 -6.87
CA SER A 89 -4.80 -3.60 -7.72
C SER A 89 -3.78 -2.70 -8.42
N PHE A 90 -4.22 -1.53 -8.90
CA PHE A 90 -3.36 -0.54 -9.51
C PHE A 90 -2.36 0.05 -8.52
N SER A 91 -2.76 0.27 -7.26
CA SER A 91 -1.82 0.63 -6.19
C SER A 91 -0.72 -0.42 -6.02
N GLY A 92 -1.08 -1.71 -6.02
CA GLY A 92 -0.12 -2.81 -5.99
C GLY A 92 0.82 -2.84 -7.21
N LEU A 93 0.33 -2.50 -8.40
CA LEU A 93 1.15 -2.35 -9.61
C LEU A 93 2.15 -1.21 -9.47
N MET A 94 1.73 -0.06 -8.95
CA MET A 94 2.62 1.08 -8.72
C MET A 94 3.67 0.75 -7.66
N TRP A 95 3.29 0.04 -6.58
CA TRP A 95 4.23 -0.46 -5.57
C TRP A 95 5.25 -1.44 -6.16
N MET A 96 4.78 -2.40 -6.96
CA MET A 96 5.63 -3.35 -7.66
C MET A 96 6.60 -2.67 -8.63
N SER A 97 6.24 -1.53 -9.22
CA SER A 97 7.10 -0.79 -10.14
C SER A 97 8.42 -0.32 -9.51
N PHE A 98 8.47 -0.13 -8.19
CA PHE A 98 9.70 0.24 -7.48
C PHE A 98 10.75 -0.88 -7.48
N SER A 99 10.37 -2.13 -7.78
CA SER A 99 11.32 -3.24 -7.94
C SER A 99 12.11 -3.19 -9.25
N PHE A 100 11.58 -2.55 -10.29
CA PHE A 100 12.20 -2.54 -11.63
C PHE A 100 12.97 -1.25 -11.92
N PHE A 101 12.62 -0.17 -11.20
CA PHE A 101 13.12 1.16 -11.44
C PHE A 101 13.56 1.76 -10.10
N SER A 102 14.64 1.20 -9.55
CA SER A 102 15.28 1.65 -8.31
C SER A 102 15.73 3.10 -8.44
N LEU A 103 15.52 3.89 -7.39
CA LEU A 103 16.07 5.24 -7.31
C LEU A 103 17.59 5.19 -7.14
N ASN A 104 18.29 5.92 -8.00
CA ASN A 104 19.64 6.38 -7.71
C ASN A 104 19.56 7.91 -7.46
N PRO A 105 19.52 8.38 -6.21
CA PRO A 105 19.47 9.81 -5.91
C PRO A 105 20.80 10.53 -6.16
N SER A 106 21.89 9.82 -6.44
CA SER A 106 23.11 10.43 -6.98
C SER A 106 23.01 10.71 -8.49
N SER A 107 22.00 10.19 -9.18
CA SER A 107 21.68 10.65 -10.53
C SER A 107 21.16 12.08 -10.47
N THR A 108 21.94 13.02 -10.98
CA THR A 108 21.63 14.46 -11.04
C THR A 108 20.47 14.79 -12.00
N GLU A 109 19.78 13.79 -12.51
CA GLU A 109 18.73 13.93 -13.50
C GLU A 109 17.38 14.19 -12.82
N VAL A 110 16.96 15.46 -12.86
CA VAL A 110 15.65 15.97 -12.39
C VAL A 110 14.47 15.12 -12.88
N VAL A 111 14.58 14.51 -14.06
CA VAL A 111 13.56 13.65 -14.67
C VAL A 111 13.27 12.41 -13.80
N PHE A 112 14.31 11.79 -13.21
CA PHE A 112 14.14 10.60 -12.36
C PHE A 112 13.37 10.92 -11.07
N GLY A 113 13.64 12.08 -10.46
CA GLY A 113 12.91 12.55 -9.28
C GLY A 113 11.42 12.77 -9.54
N ILE A 114 11.07 13.42 -10.66
CA ILE A 114 9.68 13.70 -11.03
C ILE A 114 8.91 12.40 -11.33
N THR A 115 9.46 11.49 -12.12
CA THR A 115 8.81 10.21 -12.43
C THR A 115 8.57 9.39 -11.17
N HIS A 116 9.48 9.47 -10.20
CA HIS A 116 9.33 8.81 -8.93
C HIS A 116 8.21 9.40 -8.07
N MET A 117 8.15 10.73 -7.93
CA MET A 117 7.06 11.41 -7.22
C MET A 117 5.69 11.08 -7.82
N ILE A 118 5.58 11.04 -9.15
CA ILE A 118 4.35 10.67 -9.85
C ILE A 118 3.96 9.22 -9.51
N ARG A 119 4.91 8.29 -9.56
CA ARG A 119 4.64 6.87 -9.26
C ARG A 119 4.09 6.68 -7.86
N ILE A 120 4.72 7.34 -6.89
CA ILE A 120 4.24 7.30 -5.51
C ILE A 120 2.86 7.93 -5.39
N GLY A 121 2.66 9.14 -5.94
CA GLY A 121 1.38 9.84 -5.85
C GLY A 121 0.25 9.00 -6.44
N LEU A 122 0.49 8.32 -7.57
CA LEU A 122 -0.44 7.37 -8.16
C LEU A 122 -0.66 6.14 -7.29
N CYS A 123 0.38 5.56 -6.70
CA CYS A 123 0.27 4.45 -5.75
C CYS A 123 -0.64 4.82 -4.57
N TRP A 124 -0.43 6.01 -4.00
CA TRP A 124 -1.13 6.55 -2.85
C TRP A 124 -2.61 6.84 -3.16
N ILE A 125 -2.84 7.67 -4.18
CA ILE A 125 -4.19 8.11 -4.58
C ILE A 125 -5.03 6.92 -5.00
N SER A 126 -4.47 5.97 -5.76
CA SER A 126 -5.22 4.77 -6.16
C SER A 126 -5.56 3.88 -4.96
N GLY A 127 -4.67 3.73 -3.99
CA GLY A 127 -4.97 3.05 -2.72
C GLY A 127 -6.16 3.70 -2.00
N ILE A 128 -6.10 5.01 -1.79
CA ILE A 128 -7.16 5.79 -1.11
C ILE A 128 -8.49 5.68 -1.85
N VAL A 129 -8.52 5.97 -3.15
CA VAL A 129 -9.73 5.90 -3.98
C VAL A 129 -10.31 4.49 -3.95
N GLY A 130 -9.45 3.48 -4.03
CA GLY A 130 -9.83 2.08 -3.90
C GLY A 130 -10.54 1.77 -2.58
N LEU A 131 -9.96 2.18 -1.45
CA LEU A 131 -10.55 1.99 -0.13
C LEU A 131 -11.90 2.72 0.02
N ILE A 132 -12.00 3.97 -0.44
CA ILE A 132 -13.25 4.75 -0.38
C ILE A 132 -14.34 4.03 -1.18
N LEU A 133 -14.07 3.63 -2.42
CA LEU A 133 -15.05 2.96 -3.27
C LEU A 133 -15.48 1.59 -2.71
N VAL A 134 -14.54 0.81 -2.16
CA VAL A 134 -14.84 -0.45 -1.47
C VAL A 134 -15.69 -0.19 -0.22
N SER A 135 -15.44 0.89 0.53
CA SER A 135 -16.20 1.26 1.73
C SER A 135 -17.66 1.65 1.45
N VAL A 136 -17.92 2.31 0.32
CA VAL A 136 -19.28 2.74 -0.06
C VAL A 136 -20.19 1.52 -0.27
N ASP A 137 -19.63 0.42 -0.76
CA ASP A 137 -20.38 -0.79 -1.15
C ASP A 137 -20.48 -1.86 -0.03
N PHE A 138 -20.00 -1.55 1.18
CA PHE A 138 -19.82 -2.54 2.23
C PHE A 138 -21.10 -3.31 2.65
N ARG A 139 -22.27 -2.66 2.56
CA ARG A 139 -23.54 -3.21 3.07
C ARG A 139 -24.06 -4.43 2.28
N LYS A 140 -23.59 -4.67 1.05
CA LYS A 140 -24.09 -5.79 0.22
C LYS A 140 -23.34 -7.11 0.42
N TYR A 141 -22.07 -7.08 0.81
CA TYR A 141 -21.20 -8.27 0.77
C TYR A 141 -20.72 -8.75 2.14
N TYR A 142 -20.73 -7.85 3.14
CA TYR A 142 -20.04 -8.10 4.41
C TYR A 142 -20.99 -7.93 5.58
N GLN A 143 -20.92 -8.88 6.52
CA GLN A 143 -21.83 -8.94 7.67
C GLN A 143 -21.58 -7.83 8.71
N LEU A 144 -20.40 -7.20 8.69
CA LEU A 144 -19.97 -6.25 9.73
C LEU A 144 -19.84 -4.83 9.16
N GLU A 145 -20.78 -3.96 9.50
CA GLU A 145 -20.69 -2.52 9.16
C GLU A 145 -19.44 -1.85 9.75
N VAL A 146 -18.87 -2.39 10.82
CA VAL A 146 -17.64 -1.87 11.44
C VAL A 146 -16.48 -1.81 10.45
N ILE A 147 -16.33 -2.79 9.55
CA ILE A 147 -15.20 -2.81 8.60
C ILE A 147 -15.33 -1.68 7.56
N LYS A 148 -16.56 -1.25 7.24
CA LYS A 148 -16.77 -0.05 6.41
C LYS A 148 -16.08 1.16 7.03
N TRP A 149 -16.36 1.40 8.31
CA TRP A 149 -15.83 2.55 9.04
C TRP A 149 -14.33 2.45 9.23
N ILE A 150 -13.80 1.26 9.49
CA ILE A 150 -12.34 1.03 9.52
C ILE A 150 -11.72 1.35 8.15
N THR A 151 -12.29 0.86 7.06
CA THR A 151 -11.79 1.11 5.70
C THR A 151 -11.79 2.60 5.36
N LEU A 152 -12.88 3.30 5.70
CA LEU A 152 -12.98 4.74 5.52
C LEU A 152 -11.98 5.51 6.40
N ALA A 153 -11.81 5.11 7.66
CA ALA A 153 -10.86 5.72 8.58
C ALA A 153 -9.41 5.57 8.07
N VAL A 154 -9.04 4.39 7.56
CA VAL A 154 -7.74 4.16 6.93
C VAL A 154 -7.55 5.10 5.73
N ALA A 155 -8.53 5.22 4.85
CA ALA A 155 -8.45 6.12 3.69
C ALA A 155 -8.30 7.59 4.11
N ILE A 156 -9.01 8.04 5.15
CA ILE A 156 -8.92 9.40 5.70
C ILE A 156 -7.54 9.62 6.32
N LEU A 157 -7.02 8.68 7.10
CA LEU A 157 -5.68 8.78 7.70
C LEU A 157 -4.59 8.90 6.63
N MET A 158 -4.72 8.14 5.53
CA MET A 158 -3.80 8.28 4.38
C MET A 158 -3.96 9.63 3.67
N LEU A 159 -5.18 10.16 3.54
CA LEU A 159 -5.40 11.49 2.95
C LEU A 159 -4.75 12.63 3.75
N LEU A 160 -4.58 12.45 5.07
CA LEU A 160 -3.98 13.46 5.94
C LEU A 160 -2.45 13.46 5.88
N GLU A 161 -1.81 12.40 5.38
CA GLU A 161 -0.35 12.29 5.34
C GLU A 161 0.33 13.47 4.62
N PRO A 162 -0.13 13.94 3.44
CA PRO A 162 0.50 15.09 2.78
C PRO A 162 0.35 16.39 3.59
N VAL A 163 -0.70 16.52 4.39
CA VAL A 163 -0.90 17.68 5.27
C VAL A 163 0.12 17.64 6.40
N TYR A 164 0.32 16.47 6.99
CA TYR A 164 1.32 16.25 8.04
C TYR A 164 2.75 16.41 7.53
N TYR A 165 3.00 16.02 6.27
CA TYR A 165 4.29 16.18 5.60
C TYR A 165 4.74 17.65 5.56
N VAL A 166 3.82 18.60 5.34
CA VAL A 166 4.14 20.04 5.20
C VAL A 166 4.48 20.71 6.54
N ILE A 167 4.02 20.15 7.66
CA ILE A 167 4.07 20.82 8.98
C ILE A 167 5.01 20.17 9.98
N ASN A 168 5.70 19.08 9.63
CA ASN A 168 6.46 18.27 10.57
C ASN A 168 7.85 17.89 10.04
N ASP A 169 8.86 18.08 10.86
CA ASP A 169 10.26 17.75 10.58
C ASP A 169 10.53 16.22 10.51
N TYR A 170 9.57 15.38 10.93
CA TYR A 170 9.66 13.90 10.90
C TYR A 170 8.85 13.29 9.77
N SER A 171 8.97 13.90 8.60
CA SER A 171 8.13 13.65 7.42
C SER A 171 8.18 12.18 6.94
N GLY A 172 9.36 11.56 7.00
CA GLY A 172 9.57 10.17 6.63
C GLY A 172 8.91 9.17 7.59
N MET A 173 8.92 9.46 8.90
CA MET A 173 8.27 8.61 9.90
C MET A 173 6.75 8.62 9.76
N ILE A 174 6.17 9.78 9.47
CA ILE A 174 4.73 9.93 9.25
C ILE A 174 4.30 9.10 8.04
N SER A 175 5.06 9.15 6.95
CA SER A 175 4.78 8.36 5.76
C SER A 175 4.86 6.85 6.05
N LEU A 176 5.88 6.39 6.80
CA LEU A 176 6.00 4.98 7.23
C LEU A 176 4.80 4.52 8.06
N ILE A 177 4.34 5.35 8.99
CA ILE A 177 3.16 5.05 9.81
C ILE A 177 1.93 4.92 8.91
N ALA A 178 1.74 5.85 7.98
CA ALA A 178 0.58 5.86 7.10
C ALA A 178 0.58 4.64 6.13
N TRP A 179 1.73 4.25 5.59
CA TRP A 179 1.89 2.99 4.84
C TRP A 179 1.64 1.76 5.71
N THR A 180 2.12 1.76 6.96
CA THR A 180 1.88 0.64 7.89
C THR A 180 0.40 0.50 8.23
N ILE A 181 -0.32 1.60 8.38
CA ILE A 181 -1.78 1.61 8.57
C ILE A 181 -2.48 1.06 7.31
N TYR A 182 -2.07 1.50 6.11
CA TYR A 182 -2.59 0.98 4.85
C TYR A 182 -2.35 -0.54 4.70
N MET A 183 -1.14 -1.01 5.00
CA MET A 183 -0.80 -2.42 4.88
C MET A 183 -1.48 -3.27 5.95
N SER A 184 -1.72 -2.72 7.15
CA SER A 184 -2.48 -3.39 8.22
C SER A 184 -3.96 -3.53 7.90
N TRP A 185 -4.51 -2.65 7.05
CA TRP A 185 -5.90 -2.76 6.60
C TRP A 185 -6.16 -4.10 5.90
N PHE A 186 -5.21 -4.60 5.08
CA PHE A 186 -5.39 -5.89 4.39
C PHE A 186 -5.60 -7.06 5.36
N PHE A 187 -4.85 -7.09 6.47
CA PHE A 187 -5.01 -8.06 7.55
C PHE A 187 -6.37 -7.92 8.24
N VAL A 188 -6.70 -6.71 8.69
CA VAL A 188 -7.98 -6.43 9.39
C VAL A 188 -9.16 -6.81 8.50
N PHE A 189 -9.16 -6.31 7.26
CA PHE A 189 -10.18 -6.63 6.27
C PHE A 189 -10.30 -8.14 6.06
N SER A 190 -9.19 -8.86 5.93
CA SER A 190 -9.13 -10.30 5.70
C SER A 190 -9.64 -11.16 6.86
N ILE A 191 -9.47 -10.72 8.11
CA ILE A 191 -10.01 -11.43 9.26
C ILE A 191 -11.53 -11.28 9.30
N PHE A 192 -12.01 -10.05 9.15
CA PHE A 192 -13.41 -9.72 9.39
C PHE A 192 -14.30 -9.94 8.16
N ILE A 193 -13.74 -10.07 6.96
CA ILE A 193 -14.52 -10.43 5.77
C ILE A 193 -15.19 -11.80 5.97
N LYS A 194 -16.52 -11.80 5.97
CA LYS A 194 -17.34 -13.02 5.95
C LYS A 194 -18.19 -12.96 4.69
N SER A 195 -18.16 -13.99 3.86
CA SER A 195 -19.14 -14.08 2.78
C SER A 195 -20.51 -14.21 3.42
N LYS A 196 -21.44 -13.32 3.07
CA LYS A 196 -22.85 -13.58 3.29
C LYS A 196 -23.17 -14.86 2.49
N VAL A 197 -23.39 -15.98 3.18
CA VAL A 197 -23.94 -17.17 2.52
C VAL A 197 -25.30 -16.73 2.02
N GLN A 198 -25.46 -16.66 0.70
CA GLN A 198 -26.77 -16.48 0.09
C GLN A 198 -27.54 -17.78 0.36
N THR A 199 -28.24 -17.81 1.48
CA THR A 199 -29.38 -18.72 1.69
C THR A 199 -30.59 -18.15 0.98
#